data_AF-A0A2D6XBJ0-F1
#
_entry.id   AF-A0A2D6XBJ0-F1
#
_cell.length_a   1.000
_cell.length_b   1.000
_cell.length_c   1.000
_cell.angle_alpha   90.00
_cell.angle_beta   90.00
_cell.angle_gamma   90.00
#
_symmetry.space_group_name_H-M   'P 1'
#
loop_
_entity.id
_entity.type
_entity.pdbx_description
1 polymer ?
#
loop_
_entity_poly.entity_id
_entity_poly.type
_entity_poly.pdbx_seq_one_letter_code
_entity_poly.pdbx_strand_id
1 'polypeptide(L)'
;MPVYEFYCKKCNAIDEITRTMDECNHPYYCPECHAKCTRKYSPPQTITQGEQIPYFNPAFGKVMTDNQAKAEAKARGWIEVGNDKQESISPPEKKSYDENDYFV
;
A
#
# COMPACT_ATOMS: atom_id res chain seq x y z
N MET A 1 -8.48 6.86 7.52
CA MET A 1 -8.95 8.12 8.15
C MET A 1 -7.72 8.90 8.60
N PRO A 2 -7.68 10.23 8.43
CA PRO A 2 -6.52 11.04 8.82
C PRO A 2 -6.32 11.05 10.35
N VAL A 3 -5.05 11.04 10.76
CA VAL A 3 -4.63 11.16 12.15
C VAL A 3 -4.16 12.58 12.40
N TYR A 4 -4.62 13.18 13.50
CA TYR A 4 -4.30 14.54 13.91
C TYR A 4 -3.60 14.53 15.27
N GLU A 5 -2.48 15.25 15.37
CA GLU A 5 -1.76 15.45 16.62
C GLU A 5 -2.20 16.76 17.29
N PHE A 6 -2.56 16.68 18.57
CA PHE A 6 -2.92 17.81 19.41
C PHE A 6 -1.98 17.94 20.60
N TYR A 7 -1.57 19.17 20.88
CA TYR A 7 -0.70 19.51 22.00
C TYR A 7 -1.42 20.38 23.03
N CYS A 8 -1.35 19.99 24.30
CA CYS A 8 -1.87 20.76 25.41
C CYS A 8 -0.78 21.60 26.07
N LYS A 9 -0.95 22.93 26.11
CA LYS A 9 0.01 23.86 26.74
C LYS A 9 0.03 23.80 28.28
N LYS A 10 -1.02 23.27 28.92
CA LYS A 10 -1.10 23.24 30.39
C LYS A 10 -0.40 22.02 31.00
N CYS A 11 -0.66 20.84 30.45
CA CYS A 11 -0.09 19.58 30.94
C CYS A 11 1.09 19.07 30.09
N ASN A 12 1.44 19.77 29.01
CA ASN A 12 2.46 19.35 28.04
C ASN A 12 2.20 17.97 27.39
N ALA A 13 0.97 17.45 27.49
CA ALA A 13 0.59 16.21 26.86
C ALA A 13 0.44 16.37 25.34
N ILE A 14 0.72 15.28 24.63
CA ILE A 14 0.50 15.13 23.20
C ILE A 14 -0.48 13.97 23.03
N ASP A 15 -1.57 14.22 22.30
CA ASP A 15 -2.58 13.22 21.95
C ASP A 15 -2.70 13.09 20.44
N GLU A 16 -2.95 11.87 19.99
CA GLU A 16 -3.21 11.53 18.60
C GLU A 16 -4.63 11.03 18.45
N ILE A 17 -5.40 11.65 17.54
CA ILE A 17 -6.79 11.28 17.29
C ILE A 17 -7.05 11.09 15.82
N THR A 18 -7.73 10.00 15.49
CA THR A 18 -8.25 9.76 14.16
C THR A 18 -9.59 10.45 14.01
N ARG A 19 -9.72 11.35 13.03
CA ARG A 19 -10.99 12.06 12.74
C ARG A 19 -11.36 11.93 11.27
N THR A 20 -12.62 12.16 10.95
CA THR A 20 -13.04 12.34 9.55
C THR A 20 -12.63 13.73 9.05
N MET A 21 -12.67 13.94 7.73
CA MET A 21 -12.37 15.26 7.15
C MET A 21 -13.36 16.33 7.60
N ASP A 22 -14.62 15.97 7.85
CA ASP A 22 -15.66 16.90 8.32
C ASP A 22 -15.37 17.42 9.74
N GLU A 23 -14.72 16.60 10.58
CA GLU A 23 -14.39 16.92 11.98
C GLU A 23 -12.99 17.56 12.14
N CYS A 24 -12.29 17.83 11.02
CA CYS A 24 -10.91 18.31 11.06
C CYS A 24 -10.74 19.66 11.78
N ASN A 25 -11.81 20.48 11.79
CA ASN A 25 -11.83 21.81 12.39
C ASN A 25 -12.47 21.85 13.78
N HIS A 26 -12.96 20.71 14.29
CA HIS A 26 -13.55 20.67 15.63
C HIS A 26 -12.48 20.94 16.70
N PRO A 27 -12.79 21.71 17.75
CA PRO A 27 -11.86 21.89 18.86
C PRO A 27 -11.53 20.54 19.51
N TYR A 28 -10.31 20.43 20.05
CA TYR A 28 -9.92 19.32 20.90
C TYR A 28 -9.60 19.83 22.30
N TYR A 29 -10.04 19.09 23.31
CA TYR A 29 -9.82 19.39 24.71
C TYR A 29 -9.03 18.26 25.34
N CYS A 30 -8.01 18.61 26.12
CA CYS A 30 -7.18 17.63 26.79
C CYS A 30 -8.01 16.80 27.79
N PRO A 31 -7.87 15.47 27.82
CA PRO A 31 -8.59 14.62 28.77
C PRO A 31 -8.14 14.85 30.23
N GLU A 32 -6.86 15.22 30.44
CA GLU A 32 -6.28 15.41 31.77
C GLU A 32 -6.68 16.73 32.43
N CYS A 33 -6.66 17.84 31.67
CA CYS A 33 -6.81 19.17 32.24
C CYS A 33 -7.92 20.01 31.60
N HIS A 34 -8.70 19.42 30.69
CA HIS A 34 -9.80 20.05 29.94
C HIS A 34 -9.46 21.38 29.26
N ALA A 35 -8.18 21.66 29.05
CA ALA A 35 -7.74 22.86 28.36
C ALA A 35 -7.90 22.66 26.85
N LYS A 36 -8.18 23.74 26.14
CA LYS A 36 -8.21 23.74 24.68
C LYS A 36 -6.82 23.46 24.14
N CYS A 37 -6.68 22.37 23.38
CA CYS A 37 -5.43 21.98 22.75
C CYS A 37 -5.22 22.70 21.42
N THR A 38 -3.96 22.86 21.04
CA THR A 38 -3.56 23.36 19.72
C THR A 38 -3.20 22.21 18.82
N ARG A 39 -3.76 22.17 17.60
CA ARG A 39 -3.38 21.18 16.57
C ARG A 39 -1.93 21.45 16.16
N LYS A 40 -1.05 20.47 16.34
CA LYS A 40 0.39 20.64 16.15
C LYS A 40 0.75 20.53 14.66
N TYR A 41 0.44 19.41 14.04
CA TYR A 41 0.63 19.16 12.62
C TYR A 41 0.09 17.76 12.28
N SER A 42 -0.40 17.55 11.07
CA SER A 42 -0.58 16.22 10.50
C SER A 42 0.26 16.22 9.22
N PRO A 43 1.33 15.42 9.10
CA PRO A 43 2.08 15.37 7.85
C PRO A 43 1.11 14.91 6.75
N PRO A 44 1.11 15.56 5.56
CA PRO A 44 0.42 14.98 4.43
C PRO A 44 1.00 13.58 4.22
N GLN A 45 0.15 12.56 4.19
CA GLN A 45 0.56 11.26 3.62
C GLN A 45 0.78 11.49 2.12
N THR A 46 1.95 12.02 1.78
CA THR A 46 2.35 12.20 0.40
C THR A 46 2.72 10.81 -0.11
N ILE A 47 1.76 10.12 -0.72
CA ILE A 47 2.05 8.94 -1.53
C ILE A 47 2.76 9.47 -2.78
N THR A 48 4.09 9.48 -2.76
CA THR A 48 4.86 9.76 -3.96
C THR A 48 4.63 8.61 -4.92
N GLN A 49 3.91 8.87 -6.02
CA GLN A 49 3.96 7.96 -7.15
C GLN A 49 5.39 8.00 -7.65
N GLY A 50 6.10 6.87 -7.52
CA GLY A 50 7.46 6.74 -8.03
C GLY A 50 7.52 7.16 -9.50
N GLU A 51 8.65 7.76 -9.89
CA GLU A 51 8.85 8.24 -11.25
C GLU A 51 8.71 7.09 -12.25
N GLN A 52 7.90 7.30 -13.30
CA GLN A 52 7.66 6.29 -14.33
C GLN A 52 8.77 6.35 -15.37
N ILE A 53 9.87 5.65 -15.09
CA ILE A 53 11.03 5.62 -15.99
C ILE A 53 10.72 4.68 -17.17
N PRO A 54 10.80 5.15 -18.43
CA PRO A 54 10.62 4.28 -19.59
C PRO A 54 11.82 3.33 -19.74
N TYR A 55 11.55 2.06 -20.00
CA TYR A 55 12.55 1.02 -20.24
C TYR A 55 12.16 0.16 -21.45
N PHE A 56 13.14 -0.52 -22.04
CA PHE A 56 12.87 -1.49 -23.10
C PHE A 56 12.23 -2.74 -22.50
N ASN A 57 10.95 -2.99 -22.79
CA ASN A 57 10.25 -4.17 -22.31
C ASN A 57 10.44 -5.35 -23.29
N PRO A 58 11.13 -6.44 -22.89
CA PRO A 58 11.41 -7.57 -23.78
C PRO A 58 10.15 -8.29 -24.29
N ALA A 59 9.07 -8.30 -23.50
CA ALA A 59 7.83 -8.99 -23.88
C ALA A 59 7.09 -8.29 -25.04
N PHE A 60 7.34 -6.99 -25.22
CA PHE A 60 6.69 -6.17 -26.25
C PHE A 60 7.65 -5.63 -27.30
N GLY A 61 8.97 -5.75 -27.09
CA GLY A 61 10.00 -5.30 -28.03
C GLY A 61 10.02 -3.79 -28.25
N LYS A 62 9.52 -2.99 -27.30
CA LYS A 62 9.47 -1.53 -27.39
C LYS A 62 9.74 -0.86 -26.06
N VAL A 63 10.20 0.40 -26.10
CA VAL A 63 10.44 1.22 -24.92
C VAL A 63 9.10 1.76 -24.40
N MET A 64 8.81 1.51 -23.12
CA MET A 64 7.55 1.87 -22.48
C MET A 64 7.71 2.04 -20.96
N THR A 65 6.72 2.66 -20.31
CA THR A 65 6.64 2.69 -18.84
C THR A 65 5.87 1.48 -18.30
N ASP A 66 5.98 1.22 -16.99
CA ASP A 66 5.23 0.14 -16.34
C ASP A 66 3.71 0.26 -16.51
N ASN A 67 3.14 1.47 -16.47
CA ASN A 67 1.70 1.62 -16.68
C ASN A 67 1.29 1.25 -18.11
N GLN A 68 2.12 1.59 -19.10
CA GLN A 68 1.89 1.24 -20.49
C GLN A 68 2.01 -0.28 -20.70
N ALA A 69 3.03 -0.90 -20.09
CA ALA A 69 3.21 -2.35 -20.11
C ALA A 69 2.00 -3.08 -19.51
N LYS A 70 1.51 -2.62 -18.35
CA LYS A 70 0.33 -3.18 -17.68
C LYS A 70 -0.95 -3.01 -18.50
N ALA A 71 -1.16 -1.84 -19.10
CA ALA A 71 -2.32 -1.58 -19.94
C ALA A 71 -2.33 -2.49 -21.19
N GLU A 72 -1.17 -2.67 -21.82
CA GLU A 72 -1.04 -3.52 -23.00
C GLU A 72 -1.14 -5.01 -22.67
N ALA A 73 -0.52 -5.45 -21.57
CA ALA A 73 -0.69 -6.80 -21.05
C ALA A 73 -2.17 -7.12 -20.80
N LYS A 74 -2.88 -6.21 -20.12
CA LYS A 74 -4.32 -6.33 -19.87
C LYS A 74 -5.14 -6.37 -21.17
N ALA A 75 -4.82 -5.54 -22.16
CA ALA A 75 -5.50 -5.54 -23.46
C ALA A 75 -5.30 -6.87 -24.23
N ARG A 76 -4.15 -7.52 -24.03
CA ARG A 76 -3.85 -8.86 -24.58
C ARG A 76 -4.39 -10.01 -23.74
N GLY A 77 -5.07 -9.72 -22.63
CA GLY A 77 -5.58 -10.73 -21.70
C GLY A 77 -4.51 -11.44 -20.88
N TRP A 78 -3.31 -10.87 -20.77
CA TRP A 78 -2.25 -11.42 -19.92
C TRP A 78 -2.59 -11.12 -18.46
N ILE A 79 -2.69 -12.18 -17.67
CA ILE A 79 -2.94 -12.11 -16.23
C ILE A 79 -1.59 -11.92 -15.52
N GLU A 80 -1.50 -10.95 -14.62
CA GLU A 80 -0.30 -10.76 -13.80
C GLU A 80 -0.09 -12.00 -12.92
N VAL A 81 1.11 -12.59 -12.99
CA VAL A 81 1.47 -13.77 -12.20
C VAL A 81 1.26 -13.46 -10.71
N GLY A 82 0.44 -14.27 -10.03
CA GLY A 82 0.11 -14.10 -8.60
C GLY A 82 -1.18 -13.32 -8.31
N ASN A 83 -1.89 -12.84 -9.34
CA ASN A 83 -3.23 -12.28 -9.21
C ASN A 83 -4.33 -13.26 -9.71
N ASP A 84 -3.94 -14.52 -9.91
CA ASP A 84 -4.86 -15.60 -10.22
C ASP A 84 -5.83 -15.82 -9.04
N LYS A 85 -7.09 -16.12 -9.35
CA LYS A 85 -8.01 -16.59 -8.31
C LYS A 85 -7.44 -17.89 -7.77
N GLN A 86 -7.25 -18.02 -6.45
CA GLN A 86 -6.76 -19.26 -5.83
C GLN A 86 -7.51 -20.50 -6.31
N GLU A 87 -8.78 -20.35 -6.65
CA GLU A 87 -9.66 -21.38 -7.21
C GLU A 87 -9.18 -21.99 -8.54
N SER A 88 -8.40 -21.26 -9.36
CA SER A 88 -7.90 -21.73 -10.66
C SER A 88 -6.49 -22.32 -10.61
N ILE A 89 -5.81 -22.25 -9.46
CA ILE A 89 -4.47 -22.80 -9.29
C ILE A 89 -4.61 -24.23 -8.78
N SER A 90 -4.62 -25.21 -9.69
CA SER A 90 -4.42 -26.59 -9.29
C SER A 90 -3.02 -26.72 -8.67
N PRO A 91 -2.87 -27.24 -7.44
CA PRO A 91 -1.55 -27.45 -6.87
C PRO A 91 -0.75 -28.36 -7.82
N PRO A 92 0.55 -28.07 -8.05
CA PRO A 92 1.37 -28.93 -8.88
C PRO A 92 1.37 -30.34 -8.29
N GLU A 93 1.19 -31.35 -9.15
CA GLU A 93 1.35 -32.74 -8.73
C GLU A 93 2.74 -32.92 -8.12
N LYS A 94 2.77 -33.27 -6.83
CA LYS A 94 4.01 -33.65 -6.17
C LYS A 94 4.48 -34.96 -6.79
N LYS A 95 5.43 -34.89 -7.72
CA LYS A 95 6.23 -36.06 -8.07
C LYS A 95 7.19 -36.31 -6.91
N SER A 96 6.88 -37.30 -6.07
CA SER A 96 7.84 -37.83 -5.12
C SER A 96 8.93 -38.56 -5.91
N TYR A 97 10.18 -38.16 -5.72
CA TYR A 97 11.34 -38.83 -6.31
C TYR A 97 11.87 -39.97 -5.42
N ASP A 98 11.00 -40.56 -4.59
CA ASP A 98 11.37 -41.54 -3.56
C ASP A 98 11.43 -43.00 -4.05
N GLU A 99 11.43 -43.27 -5.35
CA GLU A 99 11.60 -44.65 -5.86
C GLU A 99 12.82 -44.76 -6.80
N ASN A 100 13.94 -45.17 -6.20
CA ASN A 100 15.04 -46.02 -6.71
C ASN A 100 15.72 -45.78 -8.08
N ASP A 101 15.40 -44.75 -8.86
CA ASP A 101 15.95 -44.58 -10.21
C ASP A 101 17.40 -44.03 -10.29
N TYR A 102 18.14 -43.97 -9.18
CA TYR A 102 19.52 -43.43 -9.15
C TYR A 102 20.64 -44.46 -8.92
N PHE A 103 20.34 -45.76 -8.90
CA PHE A 103 21.38 -46.80 -8.81
C PHE A 103 21.12 -47.96 -9.79
N VAL A 104 21.60 -47.80 -11.03
CA VAL A 104 22.05 -48.90 -11.90
C VAL A 104 23.37 -48.51 -12.53
#